data_AF-A0A966IM99-F1
#
_entry.id   AF-A0A966IM99-F1
#
_cell.length_a   1.000
_cell.length_b   1.000
_cell.length_c   1.000
_cell.angle_alpha   90.00
_cell.angle_beta   90.00
_cell.angle_gamma   90.00
#
_symmetry.space_group_name_H-M   'P 1'
#
loop_
_entity.id
_entity.type
_entity.pdbx_description
1 polymer ?
#
loop_
_entity_poly.entity_id
_entity_poly.type
_entity_poly.pdbx_seq_one_letter_code
_entity_poly.pdbx_strand_id
1 'polypeptide(L)'
;MTQNDTAKPDAQRIVSSSHLVSEKAAELSEVEYGLIVAGNAFGKWMVKAMATAVAEAGITVRGGADLAVLDILCLHSVNHRSRPKKLADICFKLNVDDSHTVNYALKKLLKAGLVSSEKHGKEVLYATTAAGIDLCLRYRAVREACLVDGFVAFDSGSGAELAEVARQLRLLSGLYDQAARSATNL
;
A
#
# COMPACT_ATOMS: atom_id res chain seq x y z
N MET A 1 -24.33 -48.65 -15.48
CA MET A 1 -23.86 -47.76 -16.55
C MET A 1 -24.58 -46.43 -16.38
N THR A 2 -23.99 -45.53 -15.60
CA THR A 2 -24.31 -44.10 -15.60
C THR A 2 -23.03 -43.39 -15.14
N GLN A 3 -22.60 -42.46 -15.97
CA GLN A 3 -21.25 -41.95 -16.12
C GLN A 3 -20.74 -41.23 -14.87
N ASN A 4 -19.51 -41.58 -14.49
CA ASN A 4 -18.57 -40.64 -13.87
C ASN A 4 -18.38 -39.49 -14.88
N ASP A 5 -18.99 -38.34 -14.61
CA ASP A 5 -18.58 -37.11 -15.28
C ASP A 5 -17.24 -36.69 -14.69
N THR A 6 -16.19 -37.05 -15.42
CA THR A 6 -14.82 -36.66 -15.16
C THR A 6 -14.72 -35.14 -15.14
N ALA A 7 -14.57 -34.57 -13.95
CA ALA A 7 -14.10 -33.20 -13.77
C ALA A 7 -12.86 -33.03 -14.65
N LYS A 8 -12.91 -32.04 -15.56
CA LYS A 8 -11.77 -31.66 -16.40
C LYS A 8 -10.53 -31.55 -15.50
N PRO A 9 -9.36 -32.05 -15.93
CA PRO A 9 -8.14 -31.89 -15.16
C PRO A 9 -7.95 -30.41 -14.84
N ASP A 10 -7.86 -30.14 -13.55
CA ASP A 10 -7.51 -28.87 -12.92
C ASP A 10 -6.32 -28.30 -13.69
N ALA A 11 -6.57 -27.36 -14.60
CA ALA A 11 -5.52 -26.66 -15.30
C ALA A 11 -4.80 -25.83 -14.23
N GLN A 12 -3.75 -26.42 -13.63
CA GLN A 12 -2.93 -25.94 -12.51
C GLN A 12 -3.17 -24.46 -12.20
N ARG A 13 -4.22 -24.17 -11.43
CA ARG A 13 -4.54 -22.81 -11.03
C ARG A 13 -3.45 -22.32 -10.10
N ILE A 14 -2.98 -21.10 -10.32
CA ILE A 14 -1.87 -20.56 -9.52
C ILE A 14 -2.47 -19.90 -8.27
N VAL A 15 -2.56 -20.66 -7.18
CA VAL A 15 -3.21 -20.24 -5.93
C VAL A 15 -2.27 -20.31 -4.74
N SER A 16 -2.52 -19.48 -3.72
CA SER A 16 -1.70 -19.45 -2.49
C SER A 16 -1.89 -20.70 -1.65
N SER A 17 -3.14 -21.16 -1.55
CA SER A 17 -3.61 -22.16 -0.59
C SER A 17 -4.63 -23.04 -1.29
N SER A 18 -4.21 -24.23 -1.72
CA SER A 18 -5.07 -25.16 -2.48
C SER A 18 -6.37 -25.54 -1.76
N HIS A 19 -6.37 -25.55 -0.42
CA HIS A 19 -7.54 -25.85 0.40
C HIS A 19 -8.58 -24.72 0.46
N LEU A 20 -8.26 -23.51 -0.02
CA LEU A 20 -9.19 -22.38 -0.10
C LEU A 20 -9.80 -22.21 -1.49
N VAL A 21 -9.41 -23.04 -2.46
CA VAL A 21 -9.93 -22.97 -3.83
C VAL A 21 -11.42 -23.28 -3.80
N SER A 22 -12.21 -22.26 -4.13
CA SER A 22 -13.67 -22.41 -4.22
C SER A 22 -14.06 -23.00 -5.56
N GLU A 23 -14.83 -24.09 -5.56
CA GLU A 23 -15.47 -24.62 -6.78
C GLU A 23 -16.40 -23.60 -7.45
N LYS A 24 -16.88 -22.61 -6.69
CA LYS A 24 -17.82 -21.57 -7.17
C LYS A 24 -17.13 -20.31 -7.70
N ALA A 25 -15.86 -20.09 -7.36
CA ALA A 25 -15.14 -18.85 -7.67
C ALA A 25 -13.62 -19.07 -7.57
N ALA A 26 -13.06 -19.94 -8.39
CA ALA A 26 -11.66 -20.28 -8.30
C ALA A 26 -10.73 -19.16 -8.81
N GLU A 27 -11.22 -18.33 -9.72
CA GLU A 27 -10.55 -17.13 -10.22
C GLU A 27 -10.30 -16.12 -9.09
N LEU A 28 -11.20 -16.07 -8.09
CA LEU A 28 -10.99 -15.24 -6.91
C LEU A 28 -9.77 -15.70 -6.10
N SER A 29 -9.53 -17.00 -5.99
CA SER A 29 -8.36 -17.56 -5.31
C SER A 29 -7.05 -17.23 -6.03
N GLU A 30 -7.05 -17.13 -7.36
CA GLU A 30 -5.90 -16.67 -8.14
C GLU A 30 -5.65 -15.17 -7.92
N VAL A 31 -6.71 -14.36 -7.87
CA VAL A 31 -6.61 -12.94 -7.53
C VAL A 31 -6.04 -12.75 -6.13
N GLU A 32 -6.51 -13.49 -5.14
CA GLU A 32 -6.00 -13.45 -3.75
C GLU A 32 -4.51 -13.81 -3.69
N TYR A 33 -4.08 -14.83 -4.42
CA TYR A 33 -2.66 -15.13 -4.53
C TYR A 33 -1.87 -13.98 -5.17
N GLY A 34 -2.39 -13.41 -6.26
CA GLY A 34 -1.84 -12.23 -6.91
C GLY A 34 -1.69 -11.05 -5.94
N LEU A 35 -2.70 -10.76 -5.12
CA LEU A 35 -2.67 -9.71 -4.10
C LEU A 35 -1.56 -9.94 -3.06
N ILE A 36 -1.36 -11.19 -2.62
CA ILE A 36 -0.30 -11.53 -1.65
C ILE A 36 1.08 -11.27 -2.24
N VAL A 37 1.37 -11.83 -3.42
CA VAL A 37 2.71 -11.71 -4.01
C VAL A 37 3.00 -10.30 -4.49
N ALA A 38 2.01 -9.62 -5.10
CA ALA A 38 2.14 -8.24 -5.54
C ALA A 38 2.23 -7.27 -4.35
N GLY A 39 1.45 -7.49 -3.28
CA GLY A 39 1.53 -6.70 -2.04
C GLY A 39 2.90 -6.79 -1.39
N ASN A 40 3.46 -7.99 -1.29
CA ASN A 40 4.82 -8.21 -0.77
C ASN A 40 5.89 -7.55 -1.64
N ALA A 41 5.77 -7.67 -2.97
CA ALA A 41 6.70 -7.03 -3.90
C ALA A 41 6.61 -5.50 -3.83
N PHE A 42 5.40 -4.94 -3.78
CA PHE A 42 5.15 -3.52 -3.66
C PHE A 42 5.69 -2.94 -2.34
N GLY A 43 5.47 -3.65 -1.22
CA GLY A 43 6.04 -3.29 0.08
C GLY A 43 7.57 -3.23 0.06
N LYS A 44 8.21 -4.26 -0.53
CA LYS A 44 9.67 -4.31 -0.69
C LYS A 44 10.18 -3.15 -1.53
N TRP A 45 9.52 -2.85 -2.66
CA TRP A 45 9.85 -1.72 -3.52
C TRP A 45 9.78 -0.40 -2.76
N MET A 46 8.68 -0.11 -2.03
CA MET A 46 8.53 1.14 -1.28
C MET A 46 9.65 1.34 -0.27
N VAL A 47 9.97 0.31 0.52
CA VAL A 47 11.04 0.39 1.53
C VAL A 47 12.40 0.63 0.87
N LYS A 48 12.71 -0.07 -0.23
CA LYS A 48 13.99 0.12 -0.94
C LYS A 48 14.10 1.51 -1.58
N ALA A 49 13.04 1.97 -2.25
CA ALA A 49 13.02 3.30 -2.86
C ALA A 49 13.17 4.41 -1.79
N MET A 50 12.50 4.26 -0.64
CA MET A 50 12.64 5.20 0.47
C MET A 50 14.03 5.15 1.09
N ALA A 51 14.62 3.97 1.28
CA ALA A 51 15.98 3.85 1.81
C ALA A 51 17.00 4.57 0.91
N THR A 52 16.89 4.42 -0.41
CA THR A 52 17.71 5.18 -1.37
C THR A 52 17.50 6.69 -1.21
N ALA A 53 16.26 7.16 -1.18
CA ALA A 53 15.94 8.58 -1.02
C ALA A 53 16.47 9.17 0.30
N VAL A 54 16.39 8.41 1.40
CA VAL A 54 16.93 8.79 2.71
C VAL A 54 18.46 8.89 2.66
N ALA A 55 19.13 7.92 2.03
CA ALA A 55 20.58 7.93 1.86
C ALA A 55 21.06 9.14 1.03
N GLU A 56 20.37 9.46 -0.08
CA GLU A 56 20.66 10.63 -0.91
C GLU A 56 20.41 11.96 -0.20
N ALA A 57 19.41 12.00 0.69
CA ALA A 57 19.10 13.19 1.48
C ALA A 57 20.11 13.44 2.61
N GLY A 58 20.98 12.46 2.91
CA GLY A 58 21.87 12.50 4.08
C GLY A 58 21.10 12.57 5.41
N ILE A 59 19.85 12.09 5.42
CA ILE A 59 19.00 12.14 6.61
C ILE A 59 19.26 10.90 7.44
N THR A 60 19.70 11.09 8.68
CA THR A 60 19.64 10.01 9.67
C THR A 60 18.24 9.99 10.28
N VAL A 61 17.48 8.93 10.01
CA VAL A 61 16.22 8.69 10.73
C VAL A 61 16.57 8.42 12.20
N ARG A 62 16.45 9.45 13.05
CA ARG A 62 16.75 9.36 14.49
C ARG A 62 15.92 8.23 15.11
N GLY A 63 16.59 7.22 15.67
CA GLY A 63 15.95 6.02 16.22
C GLY A 63 16.35 4.70 15.53
N GLY A 64 17.26 4.74 14.55
CA GLY A 64 18.00 3.56 14.08
C GLY A 64 17.20 2.56 13.24
N ALA A 65 15.97 2.88 12.85
CA ALA A 65 15.13 2.01 12.04
C ALA A 65 14.71 2.71 10.74
N ASP A 66 14.97 2.05 9.61
CA ASP A 66 14.44 2.40 8.30
C ASP A 66 12.92 2.65 8.35
N LEU A 67 12.41 3.50 7.47
CA LEU A 67 10.98 3.75 7.36
C LEU A 67 10.28 2.50 6.82
N ALA A 68 9.31 1.98 7.58
CA ALA A 68 8.48 0.88 7.15
C ALA A 68 7.40 1.36 6.17
N VAL A 69 6.71 0.42 5.51
CA VAL A 69 5.64 0.72 4.55
C VAL A 69 4.61 1.71 5.11
N LEU A 70 4.12 1.49 6.33
CA LEU A 70 3.12 2.39 6.92
C LEU A 70 3.69 3.78 7.22
N ASP A 71 4.97 3.89 7.61
CA ASP A 71 5.65 5.18 7.81
C ASP A 71 5.68 5.98 6.49
N ILE A 72 6.04 5.31 5.40
CA ILE A 72 6.13 5.88 4.05
C ILE A 72 4.75 6.35 3.57
N LEU A 73 3.73 5.49 3.72
CA LEU A 73 2.35 5.82 3.36
C LEU A 73 1.82 7.00 4.18
N CYS A 74 2.10 7.06 5.48
CA CYS A 74 1.74 8.19 6.32
C CYS A 74 2.42 9.48 5.85
N LEU A 75 3.73 9.45 5.57
CA LEU A 75 4.47 10.61 5.08
C LEU A 75 3.87 11.15 3.77
N HIS A 76 3.64 10.28 2.78
CA HIS A 76 3.00 10.67 1.52
C HIS A 76 1.56 11.16 1.73
N SER A 77 0.82 10.54 2.64
CA SER A 77 -0.54 10.96 2.98
C SER A 77 -0.56 12.37 3.55
N VAL A 78 0.30 12.66 4.52
CA VAL A 78 0.47 14.00 5.11
C VAL A 78 0.91 15.00 4.05
N ASN A 79 1.85 14.65 3.16
CA ASN A 79 2.35 15.56 2.12
C ASN A 79 1.30 15.94 1.07
N HIS A 80 0.35 15.04 0.80
CA HIS A 80 -0.61 15.20 -0.30
C HIS A 80 -1.43 16.50 -0.18
N ARG A 81 -1.41 17.33 -1.24
CA ARG A 81 -2.12 18.63 -1.35
C ARG A 81 -1.71 19.69 -0.32
N SER A 82 -0.56 19.55 0.32
CA SER A 82 0.04 20.58 1.21
C SER A 82 -0.92 21.16 2.26
N ARG A 83 -1.86 20.35 2.76
CA ARG A 83 -2.83 20.71 3.80
C ARG A 83 -2.63 19.85 5.05
N PRO A 84 -2.71 20.43 6.26
CA PRO A 84 -2.67 19.66 7.50
C PRO A 84 -3.79 18.62 7.57
N LYS A 85 -3.55 17.47 8.21
CA LYS A 85 -4.48 16.34 8.29
C LYS A 85 -4.63 15.82 9.71
N LYS A 86 -5.83 15.34 10.06
CA LYS A 86 -6.07 14.64 11.32
C LYS A 86 -5.65 13.18 11.20
N LEU A 87 -5.37 12.54 12.34
CA LEU A 87 -5.11 11.10 12.42
C LEU A 87 -6.22 10.29 11.74
N ALA A 88 -7.49 10.61 12.03
CA ALA A 88 -8.65 9.93 11.46
C ALA A 88 -8.71 10.04 9.92
N ASP A 89 -8.37 11.20 9.35
CA ASP A 89 -8.34 11.39 7.90
C ASP A 89 -7.27 10.52 7.23
N ILE A 90 -6.13 10.33 7.92
CA ILE A 90 -5.03 9.49 7.44
C ILE A 90 -5.43 8.02 7.50
N CYS A 91 -5.99 7.55 8.62
CA CYS A 91 -6.55 6.20 8.77
C CYS A 91 -7.56 5.90 7.65
N PHE A 92 -8.54 6.79 7.47
CA PHE A 92 -9.58 6.64 6.46
C PHE A 92 -9.01 6.56 5.04
N LYS A 93 -8.09 7.46 4.68
CA LYS A 93 -7.47 7.47 3.35
C LYS A 93 -6.66 6.21 3.06
N LEU A 94 -6.00 5.64 4.07
CA LEU A 94 -5.16 4.46 3.93
C LEU A 94 -5.92 3.14 4.10
N ASN A 95 -7.21 3.19 4.41
CA ASN A 95 -8.01 2.03 4.79
C ASN A 95 -7.37 1.22 5.94
N VAL A 96 -6.94 1.92 7.00
CA VAL A 96 -6.32 1.30 8.19
C VAL A 96 -7.19 1.56 9.41
N ASP A 97 -7.75 0.49 9.98
CA ASP A 97 -8.63 0.55 11.16
C ASP A 97 -7.86 0.84 12.46
N ASP A 98 -6.67 0.24 12.62
CA ASP A 98 -5.88 0.42 13.84
C ASP A 98 -5.16 1.78 13.86
N SER A 99 -5.81 2.77 14.46
CA SER A 99 -5.27 4.11 14.65
C SER A 99 -3.97 4.17 15.47
N HIS A 100 -3.68 3.16 16.30
CA HIS A 100 -2.44 3.13 17.09
C HIS A 100 -1.22 2.93 16.19
N THR A 101 -1.31 2.12 15.15
CA THR A 101 -0.21 1.90 14.19
C THR A 101 0.08 3.17 13.40
N VAL A 102 -0.95 3.88 12.93
CA VAL A 102 -0.81 5.17 12.23
C VAL A 102 -0.23 6.23 13.16
N ASN A 103 -0.68 6.29 14.41
CA ASN A 103 -0.12 7.21 15.40
C ASN A 103 1.37 6.91 15.69
N TYR A 104 1.75 5.62 15.75
CA TYR A 104 3.14 5.23 15.92
C TYR A 104 4.01 5.69 14.74
N ALA A 105 3.54 5.47 13.50
CA ALA A 105 4.19 5.96 12.30
C ALA A 105 4.37 7.49 12.31
N LEU A 106 3.33 8.24 12.67
CA LEU A 106 3.39 9.70 12.78
C LEU A 106 4.37 10.16 13.87
N LYS A 107 4.41 9.50 15.03
CA LYS A 107 5.40 9.79 16.08
C LYS A 107 6.82 9.54 15.61
N LYS A 108 7.06 8.50 14.80
CA LYS A 108 8.37 8.23 14.20
C LYS A 108 8.76 9.32 13.20
N LEU A 109 7.84 9.76 12.35
CA LEU A 109 8.06 10.85 11.40
C LEU A 109 8.31 12.21 12.10
N LEU A 110 7.62 12.47 13.21
CA LEU A 110 7.87 13.64 14.06
C LEU A 110 9.29 13.62 14.64
N LYS A 111 9.72 12.48 15.20
CA LYS A 111 11.10 12.31 15.72
C LYS A 111 12.17 12.47 14.65
N ALA A 112 11.85 12.09 13.41
CA ALA A 112 12.73 12.27 12.26
C ALA A 112 12.71 13.70 11.69
N GLY A 113 11.84 14.60 12.19
CA GLY A 113 11.71 15.97 11.69
C GLY A 113 11.07 16.09 10.30
N LEU A 114 10.44 15.02 9.80
CA LEU A 114 9.81 14.97 8.48
C LEU A 114 8.36 15.48 8.50
N VAL A 115 7.73 15.41 9.67
CA VAL A 115 6.36 15.87 9.93
C VAL A 115 6.39 16.79 11.14
N SER A 116 5.52 17.80 11.15
CA SER A 116 5.20 18.65 12.30
C SER A 116 3.77 18.37 12.77
N SER A 117 3.49 18.70 14.02
CA SER A 117 2.16 18.58 14.62
C SER A 117 1.75 19.88 15.28
N GLU A 118 0.50 20.29 15.09
CA GLU A 118 -0.12 21.44 15.73
C GLU A 118 -1.40 21.02 16.43
N LYS A 119 -1.62 21.50 17.66
CA LYS A 119 -2.86 21.26 18.39
C LYS A 119 -3.89 22.30 17.98
N HIS A 120 -5.02 21.83 17.44
CA HIS A 120 -6.16 22.66 17.07
C HIS A 120 -7.36 22.25 17.93
N GLY A 121 -7.59 22.98 19.03
CA GLY A 121 -8.62 22.64 20.00
C GLY A 121 -8.38 21.26 20.65
N LYS A 122 -9.29 20.30 20.42
CA LYS A 122 -9.17 18.91 20.91
C LYS A 122 -8.40 17.99 19.96
N GLU A 123 -8.06 18.46 18.76
CA GLU A 123 -7.47 17.63 17.71
C GLU A 123 -6.01 17.99 17.47
N VAL A 124 -5.27 17.05 16.87
CA VAL A 124 -3.90 17.24 16.42
C VAL A 124 -3.89 17.18 14.90
N LEU A 125 -3.34 18.21 14.27
CA LEU A 125 -3.13 18.31 12.84
C LEU A 125 -1.67 18.05 12.52
N TYR A 126 -1.42 17.23 11.51
CA TYR A 126 -0.09 16.88 11.01
C TYR A 126 0.16 17.54 9.66
N ALA A 127 1.33 18.13 9.48
CA ALA A 127 1.78 18.73 8.23
C ALA A 127 3.21 18.27 7.90
N THR A 128 3.57 18.22 6.61
CA THR A 128 4.95 17.91 6.22
C THR A 128 5.84 19.12 6.45
N THR A 129 7.06 18.86 6.94
CA THR A 129 8.11 19.89 7.03
C THR A 129 8.78 20.08 5.67
N ALA A 130 9.64 21.11 5.55
CA ALA A 130 10.49 21.26 4.36
C ALA A 130 11.34 20.01 4.08
N ALA A 131 11.90 19.38 5.13
CA ALA A 131 12.66 18.14 5.00
C ALA A 131 11.78 16.95 4.55
N GLY A 132 10.54 16.86 5.05
CA GLY A 132 9.58 15.85 4.61
C GLY A 132 9.16 16.00 3.15
N ILE A 133 9.00 17.25 2.69
CA ILE A 133 8.72 17.57 1.29
C ILE A 133 9.91 17.18 0.41
N ASP A 134 11.13 17.57 0.77
CA ASP A 134 12.35 17.22 0.03
C ASP A 134 12.50 15.70 -0.08
N LEU A 135 12.30 14.96 1.01
CA LEU A 135 12.36 13.50 0.99
C LEU A 135 11.28 12.89 0.07
N CYS A 136 10.06 13.44 0.04
CA CYS A 136 9.03 12.99 -0.89
C CYS A 136 9.42 13.23 -2.35
N LEU A 137 10.11 14.34 -2.66
CA LEU A 137 10.59 14.65 -4.00
C LEU A 137 11.74 13.74 -4.43
N ARG A 138 12.66 13.40 -3.51
CA ARG A 138 13.72 12.41 -3.77
C ARG A 138 13.15 11.01 -4.01
N TYR A 139 12.19 10.59 -3.18
CA TYR A 139 11.47 9.34 -3.40
C TYR A 139 10.82 9.32 -4.79
N ARG A 140 10.22 10.43 -5.22
CA ARG A 140 9.68 10.57 -6.58
C ARG A 140 10.79 10.38 -7.63
N ALA A 141 11.95 11.02 -7.48
CA ALA A 141 13.06 10.87 -8.43
C ALA A 141 13.54 9.41 -8.54
N VAL A 142 13.69 8.71 -7.42
CA VAL A 142 14.01 7.27 -7.40
C VAL A 142 12.92 6.46 -8.10
N ARG A 143 11.65 6.80 -7.89
CA ARG A 143 10.53 6.13 -8.55
C ARG A 143 10.54 6.34 -10.07
N GLU A 144 10.80 7.56 -10.54
CA GLU A 144 10.89 7.83 -11.98
C GLU A 144 12.01 6.97 -12.59
N ALA A 145 13.22 7.06 -12.04
CA ALA A 145 14.41 6.41 -12.60
C ALA A 145 14.39 4.87 -12.55
N CYS A 146 13.84 4.28 -11.48
CA CYS A 146 13.94 2.83 -11.27
C CYS A 146 12.66 2.05 -11.58
N LEU A 147 11.49 2.68 -11.59
CA LEU A 147 10.21 2.00 -11.82
C LEU A 147 9.48 2.54 -13.04
N VAL A 148 9.36 3.86 -13.20
CA VAL A 148 8.59 4.43 -14.31
C VAL A 148 9.32 4.25 -15.63
N ASP A 149 10.62 4.58 -15.69
CA ASP A 149 11.42 4.42 -16.91
C ASP A 149 11.47 2.95 -17.34
N GLY A 150 11.63 2.05 -16.37
CA GLY A 150 11.55 0.61 -16.61
C GLY A 150 10.18 0.20 -17.13
N PHE A 151 9.09 0.67 -16.52
CA PHE A 151 7.73 0.35 -16.95
C PHE A 151 7.43 0.86 -18.36
N VAL A 152 7.75 2.12 -18.67
CA VAL A 152 7.50 2.73 -19.98
C VAL A 152 8.29 2.03 -21.09
N ALA A 153 9.51 1.58 -20.81
CA ALA A 153 10.31 0.83 -21.79
C ALA A 153 9.70 -0.54 -22.17
N PHE A 154 8.88 -1.14 -21.29
CA PHE A 154 8.15 -2.38 -21.55
C PHE A 154 6.70 -2.16 -21.98
N ASP A 155 6.16 -0.96 -21.78
CA ASP A 155 4.76 -0.64 -22.02
C ASP A 155 4.49 -0.36 -23.51
N SER A 156 3.98 -1.35 -24.24
CA SER A 156 3.54 -1.22 -25.63
C SER A 156 2.06 -0.80 -25.77
N GLY A 157 1.52 0.00 -24.84
CA GLY A 157 0.13 0.50 -24.89
C GLY A 157 -0.83 -0.08 -23.83
N SER A 158 -0.31 -0.70 -22.77
CA SER A 158 -1.02 -1.31 -21.64
C SER A 158 -1.59 -0.31 -20.61
N GLY A 159 -1.44 1.00 -20.82
CA GLY A 159 -1.97 2.02 -19.88
C GLY A 159 -3.47 1.87 -19.58
N ALA A 160 -4.29 1.46 -20.56
CA ALA A 160 -5.71 1.18 -20.37
C ALA A 160 -5.94 -0.07 -19.50
N GLU A 161 -5.10 -1.10 -19.64
CA GLU A 161 -5.17 -2.32 -18.85
C GLU A 161 -4.80 -2.06 -17.39
N LEU A 162 -3.78 -1.24 -17.12
CA LEU A 162 -3.45 -0.82 -15.76
C LEU A 162 -4.55 0.01 -15.10
N ALA A 163 -5.22 0.87 -15.86
CA ALA A 163 -6.35 1.64 -15.35
C ALA A 163 -7.50 0.71 -14.91
N GLU A 164 -7.74 -0.35 -15.68
CA GLU A 164 -8.73 -1.37 -15.37
C GLU A 164 -8.32 -2.20 -14.14
N VAL A 165 -7.06 -2.66 -14.05
CA VAL A 165 -6.52 -3.32 -12.85
C VAL A 165 -6.71 -2.44 -11.61
N ALA A 166 -6.40 -1.14 -11.71
CA ALA A 166 -6.58 -0.21 -10.59
C ALA A 166 -8.06 -0.08 -10.19
N ARG A 167 -9.00 -0.13 -11.14
CA ARG A 167 -10.44 -0.13 -10.86
C ARG A 167 -10.88 -1.40 -10.14
N GLN A 168 -10.41 -2.56 -10.60
CA GLN A 168 -10.72 -3.85 -9.99
C GLN A 168 -10.18 -3.95 -8.56
N LEU A 169 -8.94 -3.50 -8.31
CA LEU A 169 -8.35 -3.47 -6.96
C LEU A 169 -9.19 -2.64 -5.98
N ARG A 170 -9.76 -1.50 -6.40
CA ARG A 170 -10.65 -0.69 -5.56
C ARG A 170 -11.97 -1.39 -5.26
N LEU A 171 -12.54 -2.10 -6.23
CA LEU A 171 -13.77 -2.87 -6.03
C LEU A 171 -13.53 -4.04 -5.06
N LEU A 172 -12.43 -4.78 -5.26
CA LEU A 172 -12.03 -5.89 -4.39
C LEU A 172 -11.79 -5.43 -2.95
N SER A 173 -11.13 -4.28 -2.76
CA SER A 173 -10.96 -3.69 -1.41
C SER A 173 -12.30 -3.53 -0.69
N GLY A 174 -13.32 -2.96 -1.37
CA GLY A 174 -14.64 -2.80 -0.77
C GLY A 174 -15.36 -4.13 -0.49
N LEU A 175 -15.17 -5.13 -1.36
CA LEU A 175 -15.71 -6.47 -1.14
C LEU A 175 -15.08 -7.14 0.08
N TYR A 176 -13.75 -7.05 0.24
CA TYR A 176 -13.05 -7.58 1.41
C TYR A 176 -13.44 -6.88 2.70
N ASP A 177 -13.63 -5.54 2.69
CA ASP A 177 -14.10 -4.81 3.87
C ASP A 177 -15.50 -5.28 4.31
N GLN A 178 -16.40 -5.55 3.35
CA GLN A 178 -17.71 -6.12 3.65
C GLN A 178 -17.59 -7.54 4.20
N ALA A 179 -16.78 -8.39 3.57
CA ALA A 179 -16.56 -9.76 4.02
C ALA A 179 -15.96 -9.82 5.43
N ALA A 180 -14.99 -8.96 5.75
CA ALA A 180 -14.37 -8.88 7.08
C ALA A 180 -15.37 -8.47 8.17
N ARG A 181 -16.26 -7.52 7.88
CA ARG A 181 -17.36 -7.13 8.79
C ARG A 181 -18.33 -8.28 9.01
N SER A 182 -18.71 -8.99 7.95
CA SER A 182 -19.56 -10.18 8.07
C SER A 182 -18.88 -11.27 8.91
N ALA A 183 -17.57 -11.49 8.73
CA ALA A 183 -16.79 -12.46 9.49
C ALA A 183 -16.71 -12.14 10.99
N THR A 184 -16.74 -10.87 11.38
CA THR A 184 -16.71 -10.46 12.81
C THR A 184 -18.06 -10.72 13.51
N ASN A 185 -19.14 -10.87 12.75
CA ASN A 185 -20.50 -11.09 13.27
C ASN A 185 -20.95 -12.57 13.23
N LEU A 186 -20.05 -13.48 12.82
CA LEU A 186 -20.24 -14.93 12.80
C LEU A 186 -19.88 -15.55 14.14
#